data_AF-A0A6M8MLI7-F1
#
_entry.id   AF-A0A6M8MLI7-F1
#
_cell.length_a   1.000
_cell.length_b   1.000
_cell.length_c   1.000
_cell.angle_alpha   90.00
_cell.angle_beta   90.00
_cell.angle_gamma   90.00
#
_symmetry.space_group_name_H-M   'P 1'
#
loop_
_entity.id
_entity.type
_entity.pdbx_description
1 polymer ?
#
loop_
_entity_poly.entity_id
_entity_poly.type
_entity_poly.pdbx_seq_one_letter_code
_entity_poly.pdbx_strand_id
1 'polypeptide(L)'
;MTYVVREGDSTTTGGVVLSASGSHMWEDRRLARMGDPVWCELCAQVGFIAQGNPTFIDELVAVATHGQAVRCGCADGTHHLIASQDQLQADMEATIDIPKDMAEKARKRAKHMTRARRKSHEPLA
;
A
#
# COMPACT_ATOMS: atom_id res chain seq x y z
N MET A 1 -17.13 9.43 -3.31
CA MET A 1 -16.25 9.42 -2.12
C MET A 1 -15.74 8.01 -1.94
N THR A 2 -14.54 7.83 -1.40
CA THR A 2 -13.92 6.50 -1.20
C THR A 2 -13.16 6.48 0.12
N TYR A 3 -13.16 5.33 0.80
CA TYR A 3 -12.59 5.20 2.13
C TYR A 3 -11.07 5.16 2.11
N VAL A 4 -10.45 5.85 3.06
CA VAL A 4 -9.00 5.87 3.23
C VAL A 4 -8.48 4.54 3.75
N VAL A 5 -7.37 4.09 3.17
CA VAL A 5 -6.64 2.88 3.55
C VAL A 5 -5.59 3.20 4.62
N ARG A 6 -5.40 2.27 5.55
CA ARG A 6 -4.47 2.41 6.68
C ARG A 6 -3.52 1.23 6.76
N GLU A 7 -2.45 1.41 7.53
CA GLU A 7 -1.56 0.31 7.92
C GLU A 7 -2.36 -0.87 8.47
N GLY A 8 -2.13 -2.09 7.98
CA GLY A 8 -2.86 -3.28 8.39
C GLY A 8 -4.12 -3.59 7.58
N ASP A 9 -4.51 -2.74 6.64
CA ASP A 9 -5.67 -3.02 5.78
C ASP A 9 -5.35 -4.13 4.78
N SER A 10 -6.36 -4.96 4.52
CA SER A 10 -6.26 -6.13 3.65
C SER A 10 -6.21 -5.73 2.16
N THR A 11 -5.92 -6.72 1.33
CA THR A 11 -5.91 -6.56 -0.13
C THR A 11 -6.62 -7.71 -0.82
N THR A 12 -7.00 -7.53 -2.09
CA THR A 12 -7.73 -8.54 -2.87
C THR A 12 -6.98 -9.85 -3.08
N THR A 13 -5.67 -9.88 -2.82
CA THR A 13 -4.84 -11.09 -2.95
C THR A 13 -4.59 -11.79 -1.60
N GLY A 14 -5.34 -11.42 -0.55
CA GLY A 14 -5.16 -11.94 0.81
C GLY A 14 -3.97 -11.34 1.56
N GLY A 15 -3.26 -10.39 0.93
CA GLY A 15 -2.15 -9.65 1.52
C GLY A 15 -2.59 -8.47 2.40
N VAL A 16 -1.63 -7.70 2.90
CA VAL A 16 -1.85 -6.64 3.89
C VAL A 16 -0.88 -5.46 3.72
N VAL A 17 -1.32 -4.23 4.01
CA VAL A 17 -0.45 -3.04 4.11
C VAL A 17 0.46 -3.18 5.33
N LEU A 18 1.77 -3.20 5.13
CA LEU A 18 2.73 -3.58 6.18
C LEU A 18 3.13 -2.44 7.12
N SER A 19 3.27 -1.24 6.58
CA SER A 19 3.64 -0.05 7.35
C SER A 19 3.14 1.15 6.56
N ALA A 20 2.56 2.13 7.23
CA ALA A 20 2.13 3.34 6.56
C ALA A 20 3.04 4.53 6.90
N SER A 21 3.37 5.33 5.89
CA SER A 21 4.23 6.50 6.04
C SER A 21 3.47 7.76 6.43
N GLY A 22 2.13 7.73 6.48
CA GLY A 22 1.32 8.91 6.80
C GLY A 22 1.71 9.56 8.13
N SER A 23 1.64 10.89 8.15
CA SER A 23 1.85 11.71 9.34
C SER A 23 0.62 11.66 10.26
N HIS A 24 -0.56 11.48 9.66
CA HIS A 24 -1.83 11.35 10.37
C HIS A 24 -2.18 9.90 10.68
N MET A 25 -3.00 9.73 11.72
CA MET A 25 -3.55 8.45 12.16
C MET A 25 -5.07 8.53 12.23
N TRP A 26 -5.72 7.39 12.02
CA TRP A 26 -7.15 7.19 12.21
C TRP A 26 -7.38 5.85 12.90
N GLU A 27 -8.11 5.84 14.00
CA GLU A 27 -8.26 4.69 14.92
C GLU A 27 -6.91 4.02 15.23
N ASP A 28 -5.94 4.82 15.70
CA ASP A 28 -4.59 4.39 16.10
C ASP A 28 -3.75 3.73 15.00
N ARG A 29 -4.17 3.84 13.73
CA ARG A 29 -3.46 3.31 12.56
C ARG A 29 -3.08 4.43 11.62
N ARG A 30 -1.83 4.45 11.17
CA ARG A 30 -1.32 5.46 10.21
C ARG A 30 -2.01 5.34 8.86
N LEU A 31 -2.25 6.48 8.22
CA LEU A 31 -2.81 6.53 6.86
C LEU A 31 -1.79 6.06 5.83
N ALA A 32 -2.19 5.15 4.95
CA ALA A 32 -1.31 4.61 3.92
C ALA A 32 -1.18 5.59 2.76
N ARG A 33 0.05 5.81 2.28
CA ARG A 33 0.37 6.70 1.15
C ARG A 33 0.94 5.89 -0.02
N MET A 34 0.99 6.52 -1.19
CA MET A 34 1.71 5.95 -2.34
C MET A 34 3.14 5.56 -1.97
N GLY A 35 3.56 4.38 -2.39
CA GLY A 35 4.90 3.84 -2.13
C GLY A 35 5.04 3.04 -0.84
N ASP A 36 4.01 3.01 0.02
CA ASP A 36 4.02 2.20 1.22
C ASP A 36 4.00 0.69 0.90
N PRO A 37 4.74 -0.13 1.68
CA PRO A 37 4.93 -1.54 1.38
C PRO A 37 3.67 -2.35 1.68
N VAL A 38 3.39 -3.29 0.77
CA VAL A 38 2.24 -4.20 0.88
C VAL A 38 2.75 -5.62 0.71
N TRP A 39 2.40 -6.52 1.64
CA TRP A 39 2.64 -7.94 1.45
C TRP A 39 1.60 -8.52 0.51
N CYS A 40 2.02 -9.39 -0.42
CA CYS A 40 1.13 -10.12 -1.30
C CYS A 40 1.30 -11.63 -1.07
N GLU A 41 0.24 -12.30 -0.63
CA GLU A 41 0.25 -13.76 -0.45
C GLU A 41 0.37 -14.49 -1.79
N LEU A 42 -0.26 -13.97 -2.85
CA LEU A 42 -0.31 -14.63 -4.16
C LEU A 42 1.07 -14.81 -4.81
N CYS A 43 1.94 -13.80 -4.74
CA CYS A 43 3.30 -13.89 -5.31
C CYS A 43 4.39 -14.08 -4.24
N ALA A 44 4.03 -14.13 -2.96
CA ALA A 44 4.95 -14.22 -1.81
C ALA A 44 6.07 -13.17 -1.87
N GLN A 45 5.71 -11.93 -2.20
CA GLN A 45 6.63 -10.79 -2.29
C GLN A 45 6.00 -9.55 -1.65
N VAL A 46 6.87 -8.64 -1.20
CA VAL A 46 6.47 -7.28 -0.85
C VAL A 46 6.39 -6.47 -2.15
N GLY A 47 5.25 -5.83 -2.36
CA GLY A 47 5.02 -4.79 -3.35
C GLY A 47 4.89 -3.41 -2.70
N PHE A 48 4.27 -2.47 -3.39
CA PHE A 48 3.99 -1.14 -2.89
C PHE A 48 2.69 -0.57 -3.44
N ILE A 49 2.07 0.35 -2.70
CA ILE A 49 0.89 1.08 -3.16
C ILE A 49 1.26 1.94 -4.37
N ALA A 50 0.60 1.70 -5.50
CA ALA A 50 0.93 2.35 -6.77
C ALA A 50 0.07 3.57 -7.08
N GLN A 51 -1.00 3.78 -6.33
CA GLN A 51 -2.01 4.79 -6.61
C GLN A 51 -2.45 5.49 -5.32
N GLY A 52 -2.86 6.74 -5.48
CA GLY A 52 -3.32 7.60 -4.38
C GLY A 52 -4.43 8.53 -4.86
N ASN A 53 -5.20 9.06 -3.92
CA ASN A 53 -6.29 9.98 -4.23
C ASN A 53 -5.81 11.44 -4.17
N PRO A 54 -5.86 12.20 -5.27
CA PRO A 54 -5.35 13.57 -5.32
C PRO A 54 -6.16 14.57 -4.46
N THR A 55 -7.34 14.19 -3.98
CA THR A 55 -8.16 15.01 -3.08
C THR A 55 -7.81 14.81 -1.60
N PHE A 56 -6.94 13.85 -1.28
CA PHE A 56 -6.43 13.62 0.06
C PHE A 56 -4.90 13.51 0.03
N ILE A 57 -4.23 14.61 0.35
CA ILE A 57 -2.76 14.69 0.36
C ILE A 57 -2.23 14.78 1.78
N ASP A 58 -1.22 13.98 2.10
CA ASP A 58 -0.48 14.01 3.35
C ASP A 58 1.02 14.19 3.06
N GLU A 59 1.61 15.29 3.54
CA GLU A 59 2.96 15.80 3.22
C GLU A 59 3.37 15.62 1.75
N LEU A 60 2.57 16.17 0.83
CA LEU A 60 2.79 16.13 -0.62
C LEU A 60 2.65 14.75 -1.29
N VAL A 61 2.24 13.72 -0.55
CA VAL A 61 1.98 12.40 -1.11
C VAL A 61 0.50 12.06 -0.98
N ALA A 62 -0.11 11.64 -2.07
CA ALA A 62 -1.51 11.23 -2.05
C ALA A 62 -1.72 9.99 -1.18
N VAL A 63 -2.76 10.07 -0.35
CA VAL A 63 -3.22 8.99 0.52
C VAL A 63 -3.95 7.95 -0.32
N ALA A 64 -3.72 6.69 0.00
CA ALA A 64 -4.33 5.56 -0.69
C ALA A 64 -5.77 5.36 -0.24
N THR A 65 -6.65 5.03 -1.17
CA THR A 65 -8.07 4.77 -0.91
C THR A 65 -8.48 3.39 -1.40
N HIS A 66 -9.65 2.92 -0.95
CA HIS A 66 -10.22 1.64 -1.33
C HIS A 66 -10.22 1.46 -2.86
N GLY A 67 -9.87 0.26 -3.32
CA GLY A 67 -9.84 -0.11 -4.74
C GLY A 67 -8.59 0.31 -5.50
N GLN A 68 -7.69 1.10 -4.90
CA GLN A 68 -6.46 1.53 -5.60
C GLN A 68 -5.43 0.41 -5.72
N ALA A 69 -4.66 0.48 -6.81
CA ALA A 69 -3.76 -0.59 -7.21
C ALA A 69 -2.49 -0.69 -6.35
N VAL A 70 -2.05 -1.93 -6.16
CA VAL A 70 -0.76 -2.31 -5.59
C VAL A 70 0.10 -2.90 -6.70
N ARG A 71 1.37 -2.48 -6.77
CA ARG A 71 2.35 -3.08 -7.68
C ARG A 71 3.25 -4.05 -6.93
N CYS A 72 3.18 -5.32 -7.30
CA CYS A 72 4.00 -6.41 -6.78
C CYS A 72 4.51 -7.29 -7.94
N GLY A 73 4.71 -8.59 -7.72
CA GLY A 73 5.08 -9.54 -8.77
C GLY A 73 3.90 -10.08 -9.59
N CYS A 74 2.66 -9.74 -9.21
CA CYS A 74 1.45 -10.13 -9.94
C CYS A 74 1.26 -9.30 -11.22
N ALA A 75 0.35 -9.75 -12.09
CA ALA A 75 -0.06 -8.98 -13.25
C ALA A 75 -0.71 -7.65 -12.82
N ASP A 76 -0.50 -6.59 -13.61
CA ASP A 76 -1.08 -5.29 -13.33
C ASP A 76 -2.61 -5.37 -13.30
N GLY A 77 -3.23 -4.65 -12.36
CA GLY A 77 -4.69 -4.62 -12.21
C GLY A 77 -5.30 -5.83 -11.50
N THR A 78 -4.52 -6.75 -10.91
CA THR A 78 -5.09 -7.86 -10.11
C THR A 78 -5.03 -7.62 -8.61
N HIS A 79 -4.24 -6.65 -8.14
CA HIS A 79 -3.99 -6.42 -6.72
C HIS A 79 -4.46 -5.03 -6.31
N HIS A 80 -5.50 -4.97 -5.48
CA HIS A 80 -6.10 -3.74 -4.99
C HIS A 80 -6.23 -3.72 -3.47
N LEU A 81 -6.28 -2.51 -2.92
CA LEU A 81 -6.45 -2.25 -1.48
C LEU A 81 -7.91 -2.37 -1.05
N ILE A 82 -8.13 -2.85 0.19
CA ILE A 82 -9.45 -2.97 0.81
C ILE A 82 -9.40 -2.21 2.14
N ALA A 83 -9.98 -1.01 2.17
CA ALA A 83 -10.15 -0.26 3.42
C ALA A 83 -11.05 -1.02 4.41
N SER A 84 -10.62 -1.14 5.68
CA SER A 84 -11.40 -1.84 6.72
C SER A 84 -12.37 -0.94 7.49
N GLN A 85 -12.34 0.37 7.23
CA GLN A 85 -13.15 1.39 7.90
C GLN A 85 -14.05 2.11 6.89
N ASP A 86 -15.12 2.72 7.37
CA ASP A 86 -16.18 3.34 6.58
C ASP A 86 -16.50 4.80 7.00
N GLN A 87 -15.60 5.46 7.74
CA GLN A 87 -15.81 6.80 8.29
C GLN A 87 -14.95 7.86 7.59
N LEU A 88 -13.64 7.64 7.49
CA LEU A 88 -12.70 8.59 6.89
C LEU A 88 -12.65 8.41 5.37
N GLN A 89 -13.00 9.46 4.64
CA GLN A 89 -13.16 9.44 3.19
C GLN A 89 -12.32 10.53 2.52
N ALA A 90 -11.92 10.27 1.28
CA ALA A 90 -11.50 11.31 0.36
C ALA A 90 -12.72 11.94 -0.32
N ASP A 91 -12.62 13.22 -0.67
CA ASP A 91 -13.73 14.03 -1.21
C ASP A 91 -14.32 13.43 -2.49
N MET A 92 -13.48 12.83 -3.34
CA MET A 92 -13.88 12.27 -4.62
C MET A 92 -13.34 10.88 -4.83
N GLU A 93 -13.94 10.12 -5.74
CA GLU A 93 -13.34 8.90 -6.27
C GLU A 93 -12.39 9.29 -7.41
N ALA A 94 -11.15 9.61 -7.04
CA ALA A 94 -10.11 10.06 -7.96
C ALA A 94 -8.82 9.30 -7.70
N THR A 95 -8.04 9.09 -8.76
CA THR A 95 -6.81 8.30 -8.70
C THR A 95 -5.73 8.97 -9.52
N ILE A 96 -4.54 9.07 -8.91
CA ILE A 96 -3.29 9.37 -9.60
C ILE A 96 -2.32 8.22 -9.40
N ASP A 97 -1.46 8.00 -10.39
CA ASP A 97 -0.35 7.05 -10.25
C ASP A 97 0.82 7.68 -9.51
N ILE A 98 1.51 6.84 -8.75
CA ILE A 98 2.76 7.18 -8.08
C ILE A 98 3.79 7.74 -9.06
N PRO A 99 4.48 8.86 -8.73
CA PRO A 99 5.58 9.38 -9.53
C PRO A 99 6.68 8.34 -9.77
N LYS A 100 7.34 8.40 -10.94
CA LYS A 100 8.33 7.39 -11.35
C LYS A 100 9.50 7.26 -10.36
N ASP A 101 10.02 8.37 -9.88
CA ASP A 101 11.14 8.40 -8.94
C ASP A 101 10.76 7.78 -7.57
N MET A 102 9.54 8.02 -7.12
CA MET A 102 9.00 7.43 -5.90
C MET A 102 8.74 5.93 -6.09
N ALA A 103 8.21 5.52 -7.24
CA ALA A 103 8.01 4.12 -7.59
C ALA A 103 9.33 3.33 -7.62
N GLU A 104 10.41 3.93 -8.14
CA GLU A 104 11.74 3.31 -8.13
C GLU A 104 12.26 3.08 -6.71
N LYS A 105 12.12 4.09 -5.83
CA LYS A 105 12.49 3.99 -4.41
C LYS A 105 11.66 2.91 -3.70
N ALA A 106 10.35 2.94 -3.89
CA ALA A 106 9.42 1.95 -3.32
C ALA A 106 9.75 0.53 -3.79
N ARG A 107 10.04 0.33 -5.08
CA ARG A 107 10.46 -0.96 -5.63
C ARG A 107 11.77 -1.47 -5.02
N LYS A 108 12.76 -0.59 -4.81
CA LYS A 108 14.02 -0.96 -4.14
C LYS A 108 13.77 -1.40 -2.69
N ARG A 109 12.97 -0.63 -1.93
CA ARG A 109 12.55 -0.96 -0.56
C ARG A 109 11.81 -2.31 -0.50
N ALA A 110 10.84 -2.51 -1.37
CA ALA A 110 10.04 -3.73 -1.45
C ALA A 110 10.89 -4.99 -1.76
N LYS A 111 11.86 -4.88 -2.68
CA LYS A 111 12.84 -5.95 -2.94
C LYS A 111 13.68 -6.30 -1.72
N HIS A 112 14.14 -5.29 -0.98
CA HIS A 112 14.91 -5.51 0.24
C HIS A 112 14.07 -6.22 1.32
N MET A 113 12.84 -5.75 1.55
CA MET A 113 11.91 -6.36 2.52
C MET A 113 11.55 -7.81 2.15
N THR A 114 11.33 -8.08 0.86
CA THR A 114 11.10 -9.46 0.37
C THR A 114 12.26 -10.38 0.70
N ARG A 115 13.50 -9.94 0.46
CA ARG A 115 14.70 -10.73 0.79
C ARG A 115 14.84 -10.96 2.29
N ALA A 116 14.58 -9.93 3.10
CA ALA A 116 14.62 -10.04 4.56
C ALA A 116 13.61 -11.08 5.07
N ARG A 117 12.36 -11.02 4.61
CA ARG A 117 11.31 -11.98 4.98
C ARG A 117 11.67 -13.42 4.63
N ARG A 118 12.26 -13.66 3.45
CA ARG A 118 12.69 -15.01 3.03
C ARG A 118 13.77 -15.58 3.96
N LYS A 119 14.73 -14.77 4.39
CA LYS A 119 15.78 -15.18 5.34
C LYS A 119 15.22 -15.53 6.72
N SER A 120 14.20 -14.80 7.19
CA SER A 120 13.57 -15.06 8.49
C SER A 120 12.75 -16.35 8.53
N HIS A 121 12.25 -16.82 7.38
CA HIS A 121 11.49 -18.07 7.25
C HIS A 121 12.36 -19.27 6.82
N GLU A 122 13.67 -19.10 6.68
CA GLU A 122 14.59 -20.21 6.44
C GLU A 122 14.71 -21.02 7.74
N PRO A 123 14.37 -22.33 7.73
CA PRO A 123 14.46 -23.14 8.93
C PRO A 123 15.91 -23.13 9.44
N LEU A 124 16.08 -22.89 10.75
CA LEU A 124 17.37 -23.07 11.41
C LEU A 124 17.84 -24.51 11.15
N ALA A 125 18.91 -24.62 10.35
CA ALA A 125 19.56 -25.88 10.04
C ALA A 125 20.16 -26.55 11.27
#